data_AF-A0A7S4CKL3-F1
#
_entry.id   AF-A0A7S4CKL3-F1
#
_cell.length_a   1.000
_cell.length_b   1.000
_cell.length_c   1.000
_cell.angle_alpha   90.00
_cell.angle_beta   90.00
_cell.angle_gamma   90.00
#
_symmetry.space_group_name_H-M   'P 1'
#
loop_
_entity.id
_entity.type
_entity.pdbx_description
1 polymer ?
#
loop_
_entity_poly.entity_id
_entity_poly.type
_entity_poly.pdbx_seq_one_letter_code
_entity_poly.pdbx_strand_id
1 'polypeptide(L)'
;AELPFVILNSILFVVIVWPLSNLGDALDALLHFLPFFLFVCSCTFLGHAIAAVSPNFETANALGPGISCWFSSFAGFYVPPATIPDAYIWVYYLNPFAYTF
;
A
#
# COMPACT_ATOMS: atom_id res chain seq x y z
N ALA A 1 2.68 12.51 -14.81
CA ALA A 1 1.21 12.39 -14.86
C ALA A 1 0.89 10.96 -14.45
N GLU A 2 0.75 10.72 -13.16
CA GLU A 2 0.85 9.35 -12.60
C GLU A 2 -0.46 8.58 -12.64
N LEU A 3 -1.59 9.28 -12.67
CA LEU A 3 -2.91 8.64 -12.57
C LEU A 3 -3.15 7.56 -13.64
N PRO A 4 -2.87 7.81 -14.94
CA PRO A 4 -3.06 6.78 -15.97
C PRO A 4 -2.18 5.55 -15.74
N PHE A 5 -0.96 5.76 -15.24
CA PHE A 5 -0.04 4.68 -14.94
C PHE A 5 -0.51 3.84 -13.74
N VAL A 6 -0.94 4.50 -12.66
CA VAL A 6 -1.43 3.82 -11.45
C VAL A 6 -2.73 3.05 -11.75
N ILE A 7 -3.63 3.61 -12.55
CA ILE A 7 -4.85 2.92 -13.00
C ILE A 7 -4.47 1.67 -13.80
N LEU A 8 -3.60 1.80 -14.81
CA LEU A 8 -3.17 0.67 -15.63
C LEU A 8 -2.49 -0.41 -14.80
N ASN A 9 -1.58 -0.03 -13.90
CA ASN A 9 -0.89 -0.95 -13.00
C ASN A 9 -1.87 -1.70 -12.09
N SER A 10 -2.88 -1.00 -11.55
CA SER A 10 -3.89 -1.60 -10.68
C SER A 10 -4.78 -2.59 -11.44
N ILE A 11 -5.18 -2.24 -12.67
CA ILE A 11 -5.97 -3.14 -13.54
C ILE A 11 -5.16 -4.39 -13.87
N LEU A 12 -3.90 -4.24 -14.30
CA LEU A 12 -3.03 -5.36 -14.64
C LEU A 12 -2.83 -6.30 -13.45
N PHE A 13 -2.62 -5.76 -12.25
CA PHE A 13 -2.48 -6.56 -11.05
C PHE A 13 -3.74 -7.39 -10.77
N VAL A 14 -4.93 -6.77 -10.76
CA VAL A 14 -6.18 -7.49 -10.47
C VAL A 14 -6.47 -8.54 -11.54
N VAL A 15 -6.29 -8.22 -12.82
CA VAL A 15 -6.55 -9.15 -13.93
C VAL A 15 -5.63 -10.38 -13.90
N ILE A 16 -4.37 -10.20 -13.47
CA ILE A 16 -3.40 -11.30 -13.44
C ILE A 16 -3.48 -12.08 -12.13
N VAL A 17 -3.51 -11.39 -10.98
CA VAL A 17 -3.35 -12.01 -9.65
C VAL A 17 -4.65 -12.60 -9.14
N TRP A 18 -5.80 -11.96 -9.40
CA TRP A 18 -7.10 -12.44 -8.92
C TRP A 18 -7.45 -13.86 -9.40
N PRO A 19 -7.33 -14.21 -10.70
CA PRO A 19 -7.61 -15.58 -11.14
C PRO A 19 -6.59 -16.59 -10.60
N LEU A 20 -5.36 -16.16 -10.28
CA LEU A 20 -4.33 -17.04 -9.72
C LEU A 20 -4.52 -17.30 -8.22
N SER A 21 -5.12 -16.35 -7.51
CA SER A 21 -5.28 -16.40 -6.06
C SER A 21 -6.48 -17.23 -5.61
N ASN A 22 -7.45 -17.46 -6.52
CA ASN A 22 -8.66 -18.25 -6.25
C ASN A 22 -9.46 -17.72 -5.05
N LEU A 23 -9.45 -16.39 -4.84
CA LEU A 23 -10.09 -15.72 -3.70
C LEU A 23 -11.59 -15.50 -3.87
N GLY A 24 -12.12 -15.49 -5.09
CA GLY A 24 -13.54 -15.21 -5.33
C GLY A 24 -13.86 -14.99 -6.81
N ASP A 25 -15.11 -14.59 -7.08
CA ASP A 25 -15.62 -14.43 -8.44
C ASP A 25 -15.21 -13.06 -9.05
N ALA A 26 -15.59 -12.81 -10.30
CA ALA A 26 -15.28 -11.57 -11.00
C ALA A 26 -15.89 -10.32 -10.33
N LEU A 27 -17.00 -10.47 -9.60
CA LEU A 27 -17.61 -9.37 -8.85
C LEU A 27 -16.73 -8.95 -7.67
N ASP A 28 -16.17 -9.92 -6.95
CA ASP A 28 -15.26 -9.68 -5.82
C ASP A 28 -13.97 -9.00 -6.29
N ALA A 29 -13.47 -9.38 -7.48
CA ALA A 29 -12.34 -8.72 -8.12
C ALA A 29 -12.60 -7.23 -8.39
N LEU A 30 -13.80 -6.90 -8.87
CA LEU A 30 -14.19 -5.52 -9.15
C LEU A 30 -14.36 -4.71 -7.85
N LEU A 31 -14.91 -5.33 -6.80
CA LEU A 31 -15.04 -4.69 -5.49
C LEU A 31 -13.66 -4.46 -4.85
N HIS A 32 -12.72 -5.39 -5.05
CA HIS A 32 -11.33 -5.27 -4.58
C HIS A 32 -10.51 -4.26 -5.39
N PHE A 33 -10.87 -4.01 -6.66
CA PHE A 33 -10.13 -3.07 -7.51
C PHE A 33 -10.04 -1.66 -6.91
N LEU A 34 -11.14 -1.11 -6.40
CA LEU A 34 -11.16 0.24 -5.84
C LEU A 34 -10.23 0.41 -4.62
N PRO A 35 -10.33 -0.41 -3.55
CA PRO A 35 -9.43 -0.27 -2.41
C PRO A 35 -7.97 -0.55 -2.80
N PHE A 36 -7.71 -1.51 -3.69
CA PHE A 36 -6.37 -1.75 -4.20
C PHE A 36 -5.80 -0.56 -4.99
N PHE A 37 -6.60 0.04 -5.87
CA PHE A 37 -6.22 1.24 -6.63
C PHE A 37 -5.88 2.41 -5.69
N LEU A 38 -6.71 2.66 -4.68
CA LEU A 38 -6.46 3.70 -3.68
C LEU A 38 -5.17 3.44 -2.90
N PHE A 39 -4.91 2.18 -2.55
CA PHE A 39 -3.65 1.79 -1.91
C PHE A 39 -2.43 2.07 -2.79
N VAL A 40 -2.46 1.70 -4.07
CA VAL A 40 -1.35 1.99 -5.00
C VAL A 40 -1.18 3.51 -5.13
N CYS A 41 -2.26 4.28 -5.25
CA CYS A 41 -2.20 5.74 -5.24
C CYS A 41 -1.51 6.29 -3.98
N SER A 42 -1.92 5.85 -2.79
CA SER A 42 -1.31 6.27 -1.52
C SER A 42 0.19 5.97 -1.49
N CYS A 43 0.61 4.78 -1.94
CA CYS A 43 2.02 4.41 -2.03
C CYS A 43 2.80 5.28 -3.03
N THR A 44 2.23 5.58 -4.20
CA THR A 44 2.87 6.45 -5.21
C THR A 44 3.07 7.87 -4.68
N PHE A 45 2.04 8.47 -4.07
CA PHE A 45 2.14 9.82 -3.51
C PHE A 45 3.06 9.88 -2.29
N LEU A 46 3.11 8.82 -1.49
CA LEU A 46 4.10 8.68 -0.42
C LEU A 46 5.53 8.66 -0.98
N GLY A 47 5.76 7.90 -2.06
CA GLY A 47 7.06 7.88 -2.75
C GLY A 47 7.48 9.26 -3.25
N HIS A 48 6.53 10.04 -3.78
CA HIS A 48 6.77 11.43 -4.16
C HIS A 48 7.10 12.32 -2.96
N ALA A 49 6.41 12.15 -1.83
CA ALA A 49 6.70 12.90 -0.62
C ALA A 49 8.12 12.60 -0.09
N ILE A 50 8.52 11.33 -0.09
CA ILE A 50 9.88 10.91 0.30
C ILE A 50 10.92 11.52 -0.65
N ALA A 51 10.67 11.47 -1.96
CA ALA A 51 11.56 12.05 -2.95
C ALA A 51 11.69 13.58 -2.80
N ALA A 52 10.61 14.27 -2.45
CA ALA A 52 10.60 15.72 -2.25
C ALA A 52 11.36 16.18 -1.00
N VAL A 53 11.36 15.38 0.07
CA VAL A 53 12.05 15.70 1.34
C VAL A 53 13.52 15.23 1.33
N SER A 54 13.85 14.25 0.49
CA SER A 54 15.19 13.68 0.44
C SER A 54 16.19 14.62 -0.24
N PRO A 55 17.40 14.80 0.33
CA PRO A 55 18.42 15.69 -0.23
C PRO A 55 19.08 15.13 -1.50
N ASN A 56 19.04 13.81 -1.70
CA ASN A 56 19.60 13.14 -2.86
C ASN A 56 18.86 11.83 -3.16
N PHE A 57 19.10 11.27 -4.35
CA PHE A 57 18.48 10.04 -4.82
C PHE A 57 18.82 8.82 -3.97
N GLU A 58 20.06 8.70 -3.51
CA GLU A 58 20.52 7.58 -2.68
C GLU A 58 19.75 7.51 -1.36
N THR A 59 19.50 8.65 -0.72
CA THR A 59 18.72 8.74 0.51
C THR A 59 17.26 8.37 0.27
N ALA A 60 16.65 8.87 -0.82
CA ALA A 60 15.28 8.52 -1.18
C ALA A 60 15.13 7.00 -1.43
N ASN A 61 16.11 6.40 -2.13
CA ASN A 61 16.12 4.99 -2.45
C ASN A 61 16.33 4.09 -1.21
N ALA A 62 17.02 4.59 -0.18
CA ALA A 62 17.13 3.90 1.11
C ALA A 62 15.86 4.04 1.98
N LEU A 63 15.25 5.23 1.99
CA LEU A 63 14.08 5.52 2.82
C LEU A 63 12.81 4.81 2.33
N GLY A 64 12.58 4.73 1.02
CA GLY A 64 11.37 4.15 0.43
C GLY A 64 11.08 2.72 0.93
N PRO A 65 12.01 1.78 0.76
CA PRO A 65 11.85 0.41 1.26
C PRO A 65 11.76 0.35 2.78
N GLY A 66 12.53 1.16 3.50
CA GLY A 66 12.50 1.21 4.97
C GLY A 66 11.12 1.58 5.52
N ILE A 67 10.51 2.63 4.96
CA ILE A 67 9.16 3.08 5.33
C ILE A 67 8.11 2.04 4.94
N SER A 68 8.27 1.41 3.77
CA SER A 68 7.36 0.34 3.31
C SER A 68 7.39 -0.88 4.23
N CYS A 69 8.57 -1.30 4.69
CA CYS A 69 8.73 -2.38 5.67
C CYS A 69 8.13 -2.02 7.02
N TRP A 70 8.29 -0.77 7.45
CA TRP A 70 7.70 -0.28 8.69
C TRP A 70 6.17 -0.32 8.62
N PHE A 71 5.56 0.20 7.55
CA PHE A 71 4.12 0.10 7.33
C PHE A 71 3.63 -1.35 7.22
N SER A 72 4.33 -2.21 6.49
CA SER A 72 3.96 -3.63 6.40
C SER A 72 3.92 -4.33 7.77
N SER A 73 4.86 -4.00 8.67
CA SER A 73 4.92 -4.58 10.02
C SER A 73 3.72 -4.20 10.90
N PHE A 74 3.23 -2.96 10.75
CA PHE A 74 2.07 -2.42 11.46
C PHE A 74 0.78 -2.48 10.64
N ALA A 75 0.71 -3.34 9.61
CA ALA A 75 -0.50 -3.48 8.78
C ALA A 75 -1.61 -4.33 9.45
N GLY A 76 -1.34 -4.94 10.61
CA GLY A 76 -2.30 -5.80 11.31
C GLY A 76 -2.14 -7.30 11.06
N PHE A 77 -1.33 -7.70 10.07
CA PHE A 77 -1.06 -9.10 9.75
C PHE A 77 -0.06 -9.74 10.72
N TYR A 78 1.11 -9.13 10.91
CA TYR A 78 2.15 -9.63 11.82
C TYR A 78 1.91 -9.21 13.29
N VAL A 79 1.46 -7.97 13.49
CA VAL A 79 1.16 -7.40 14.81
C VAL A 79 -0.34 -7.11 14.87
N PRO A 80 -1.13 -7.87 15.65
CA PRO A 80 -2.56 -7.62 15.79
C PRO A 80 -2.82 -6.22 16.38
N PRO A 81 -3.83 -5.48 15.91
CA PRO A 81 -4.11 -4.12 16.39
C PRO A 81 -4.29 -4.01 17.91
N ALA A 82 -4.88 -5.04 18.53
CA ALA A 82 -5.10 -5.11 19.97
C ALA A 82 -3.80 -5.20 20.82
N THR A 83 -2.67 -5.50 20.19
CA THR A 83 -1.37 -5.61 20.87
C THR A 83 -0.48 -4.39 20.64
N ILE A 84 -0.90 -3.45 19.78
CA ILE A 84 -0.15 -2.23 19.51
C ILE A 84 -0.34 -1.30 20.72
N PRO A 85 0.74 -0.82 21.36
CA PRO A 85 0.63 0.15 22.45
C PRO A 85 -0.13 1.40 22.02
N ASP A 86 -0.94 1.98 22.91
CA ASP A 86 -1.77 3.16 22.62
C ASP A 86 -0.98 4.34 22.02
N ALA A 87 0.29 4.49 22.40
CA ALA A 87 1.18 5.53 21.87
C ALA A 87 1.54 5.34 20.38
N TYR A 88 1.38 4.14 19.82
CA TYR A 88 1.78 3.78 18.44
C TYR A 88 0.60 3.36 17.55
N ILE A 89 -0.62 3.26 18.09
CA ILE A 89 -1.81 2.84 17.33
C ILE A 89 -2.15 3.79 16.17
N TRP A 90 -1.74 5.06 16.26
CA TRP A 90 -1.91 6.04 15.19
C TRP A 90 -1.22 5.61 13.88
N VAL A 91 -0.11 4.86 13.97
CA VAL A 91 0.60 4.34 12.79
C VAL A 91 -0.31 3.37 12.04
N TYR A 92 -1.03 2.50 12.76
CA TYR A 92 -1.99 1.57 12.17
C TYR A 92 -3.10 2.31 11.42
N TYR A 93 -3.67 3.37 12.02
CA TYR A 93 -4.74 4.12 11.38
C TYR A 93 -4.32 4.91 10.13
N LEU A 94 -3.09 5.43 10.10
CA LEU A 94 -2.56 6.15 8.93
C LEU A 94 -2.05 5.23 7.82
N ASN A 95 -1.77 3.98 8.16
CA ASN A 95 -1.15 3.04 7.26
C ASN A 95 -2.14 2.55 6.19
N PRO A 96 -1.94 2.87 4.90
CA PRO A 96 -2.84 2.42 3.85
C PRO A 96 -2.85 0.89 3.71
N PHE A 97 -1.80 0.19 4.16
CA PHE A 97 -1.72 -1.27 4.14
C PHE A 97 -2.73 -1.91 5.10
N ALA A 98 -3.17 -1.21 6.16
CA ALA A 98 -4.11 -1.77 7.13
C ALA A 98 -5.54 -1.96 6.60
N TYR A 99 -5.87 -1.37 5.45
CA TYR A 99 -7.22 -1.35 4.88
C TYR A 99 -7.38 -2.24 3.64
N THR A 100 -6.27 -2.72 3.08
CA THR A 100 -6.26 -3.51 1.83
C THR A 100 -5.77 -4.93 1.98
N PHE A 101 -5.00 -5.22 3.03
CA PHE A 101 -4.57 -6.57 3.41
C PHE A 101 -5.56 -7.18 4.42
#